data_AF-X0WZC1-F1
#
_entry.id   AF-X0WZC1-F1
#
_cell.length_a   1.000
_cell.length_b   1.000
_cell.length_c   1.000
_cell.angle_alpha   90.00
_cell.angle_beta   90.00
_cell.angle_gamma   90.00
#
_symmetry.space_group_name_H-M   'P 1'
#
loop_
_entity.id
_entity.type
_entity.pdbx_description
1 polymer ?
#
loop_
_entity_poly.entity_id
_entity_poly.type
_entity_poly.pdbx_seq_one_letter_code
_entity_poly.pdbx_strand_id
1 'polypeptide(L)'
;LDKDVTETYSWCPYLQVLPVIGADCNVYSCQDKAYNTACGLLGSIADRRFRDFWFDNKEKFFAIDPSKDCNHHCVASTKNRLIFEYLNVDAEHLGFV
;
A
#
# COMPACT_ATOMS: atom_id res chain seq x y z
N LEU A 1 -2.11 -3.16 -26.89
CA LEU A 1 -2.69 -1.89 -26.39
C LEU A 1 -3.11 -2.18 -24.97
N ASP A 2 -2.15 -2.06 -24.03
CA ASP A 2 -2.46 -2.20 -22.61
C ASP A 2 -3.35 -1.03 -22.25
N LYS A 3 -4.61 -1.32 -21.89
CA LYS A 3 -5.51 -0.32 -21.33
C LYS A 3 -4.82 0.21 -20.09
N ASP A 4 -4.72 1.53 -19.97
CA ASP A 4 -4.38 2.20 -18.72
C ASP A 4 -5.35 1.70 -17.64
N VAL A 5 -4.86 0.77 -16.81
CA VAL A 5 -5.65 0.21 -15.71
C VAL A 5 -5.58 1.21 -14.58
N THR A 6 -6.50 2.17 -14.59
CA THR A 6 -6.76 2.99 -13.41
C THR A 6 -7.30 2.10 -12.31
N GLU A 7 -6.73 2.18 -11.11
CA GLU A 7 -7.23 1.40 -9.98
C GLU A 7 -8.61 1.90 -9.56
N THR A 8 -9.52 0.98 -9.24
CA THR A 8 -10.91 1.30 -8.85
C THR A 8 -11.12 1.38 -7.35
N TYR A 9 -10.05 1.18 -6.56
CA TYR A 9 -10.07 1.18 -5.10
C TYR A 9 -9.36 2.40 -4.53
N SER A 10 -9.87 2.92 -3.42
CA SER A 10 -9.33 4.10 -2.74
C SER A 10 -8.29 3.77 -1.65
N TRP A 11 -7.90 2.50 -1.53
CA TRP A 11 -6.93 2.02 -0.55
C TRP A 11 -6.10 0.88 -1.14
N CYS A 12 -4.78 0.88 -0.93
CA CYS A 12 -3.90 -0.19 -1.39
C CYS A 12 -3.54 -1.12 -0.21
N PRO A 13 -4.16 -2.30 -0.06
CA PRO A 13 -3.84 -3.17 1.08
C PRO A 13 -2.40 -3.69 1.07
N TYR A 14 -1.80 -3.87 -0.10
CA TYR A 14 -0.44 -4.41 -0.22
C TYR A 14 0.64 -3.50 0.39
N LEU A 15 0.37 -2.20 0.54
CA LEU A 15 1.29 -1.26 1.23
C LEU A 15 1.52 -1.67 2.70
N GLN A 16 0.59 -2.38 3.32
CA GLN A 16 0.72 -2.89 4.69
C GLN A 16 1.40 -4.28 4.76
N VAL A 17 1.54 -4.95 3.61
CA VAL A 17 2.15 -6.28 3.49
C VAL A 17 3.64 -6.16 3.20
N LEU A 18 4.04 -5.25 2.30
CA LEU A 18 5.42 -5.05 1.89
C LEU A 18 5.89 -3.63 2.22
N PRO A 19 6.64 -3.42 3.32
CA PRO A 19 7.25 -2.13 3.61
C PRO A 19 8.35 -1.81 2.61
N VAL A 20 8.40 -0.55 2.15
CA VAL A 20 9.48 -0.03 1.30
C VAL A 20 10.25 1.01 2.09
N ILE A 21 11.52 0.74 2.37
CA ILE A 21 12.40 1.63 3.16
C ILE A 21 13.53 2.10 2.25
N GLY A 22 13.65 3.41 2.10
CA GLY A 22 14.73 4.04 1.32
C GLY A 22 16.05 4.09 2.09
N ALA A 23 17.14 4.34 1.37
CA ALA A 23 18.46 4.54 1.97
C ALA A 23 18.55 5.83 2.81
N ASP A 24 17.58 6.73 2.66
CA ASP A 24 17.38 7.96 3.41
C ASP A 24 16.62 7.74 4.73
N CYS A 25 16.42 6.49 5.14
CA CYS A 25 15.64 6.10 6.33
C CYS A 25 14.16 6.52 6.27
N ASN A 26 13.64 6.88 5.10
CA ASN A 26 12.22 7.13 4.92
C ASN A 26 11.49 5.85 4.52
N VAL A 27 10.24 5.75 4.97
CA VAL A 27 9.34 4.65 4.64
C VAL A 27 8.33 5.16 3.63
N TYR A 28 8.19 4.41 2.54
CA TYR A 28 7.37 4.75 1.39
C TYR A 28 6.23 3.76 1.20
N SER A 29 5.18 4.21 0.51
CA SER A 29 3.99 3.43 0.24
C SER A 29 4.19 2.28 -0.74
N CYS A 30 5.08 2.42 -1.71
CA CYS A 30 5.51 1.37 -2.64
C CYS A 30 6.83 1.75 -3.33
N GLN A 31 7.38 0.83 -4.13
CA GLN A 31 8.63 1.05 -4.86
C GLN A 31 8.51 2.16 -5.90
N ASP A 32 7.38 2.23 -6.60
CA ASP A 32 7.11 3.23 -7.64
C ASP A 32 6.95 4.65 -7.07
N LYS A 33 6.73 4.77 -5.76
CA LYS A 33 6.56 6.04 -5.04
C LYS A 33 7.75 6.39 -4.15
N ALA A 34 8.81 5.58 -4.16
CA ALA A 34 10.01 5.86 -3.38
C ALA A 34 10.63 7.21 -3.78
N TYR A 35 11.09 7.96 -2.78
CA TYR A 35 11.66 9.32 -2.92
C TYR A 35 10.68 10.41 -3.41
N ASN A 36 9.39 10.09 -3.58
CA ASN A 36 8.35 11.09 -3.81
C ASN A 36 7.74 11.53 -2.47
N THR A 37 8.20 12.66 -1.94
CA THR A 37 7.72 13.18 -0.65
C THR A 37 6.31 13.75 -0.71
N ALA A 38 5.79 14.05 -1.90
CA ALA A 38 4.46 14.63 -2.07
C ALA A 38 3.34 13.57 -2.01
N CYS A 39 3.57 12.36 -2.55
CA CYS A 39 2.54 11.32 -2.62
C CYS A 39 3.05 9.88 -2.35
N GLY A 40 4.23 9.74 -1.75
CA GLY A 40 4.83 8.44 -1.44
C GLY A 40 5.30 8.27 0.00
N LEU A 41 5.57 9.35 0.72
CA LEU A 41 6.17 9.31 2.05
C LEU A 41 5.14 8.95 3.13
N LEU A 42 5.40 7.87 3.87
CA LEU A 42 4.66 7.48 5.07
C LEU A 42 5.28 8.05 6.34
N GLY A 43 6.56 8.39 6.30
CA GLY A 43 7.32 9.00 7.40
C GLY A 43 8.77 8.54 7.44
N SER A 44 9.48 8.87 8.52
CA SER A 44 10.90 8.53 8.70
C SER A 44 11.13 7.64 9.92
N ILE A 45 12.15 6.78 9.81
CA ILE A 45 12.67 5.94 10.90
C ILE A 45 14.10 6.31 11.32
N ALA A 46 14.61 7.46 10.89
CA ALA A 46 15.97 7.91 11.23
C ALA A 46 16.25 7.89 12.75
N ASP A 47 15.27 8.31 13.56
CA ASP A 47 15.41 8.47 15.01
C ASP A 47 14.51 7.53 15.82
N ARG A 48 13.98 6.45 15.21
CA ARG A 48 13.06 5.53 15.89
C ARG A 48 13.09 4.11 15.35
N ARG A 49 12.67 3.15 16.18
CA ARG A 49 12.55 1.76 15.76
C ARG A 49 11.48 1.61 14.69
N PHE A 50 11.80 0.85 13.64
CA PHE A 50 10.85 0.54 12.57
C PHE A 50 9.57 -0.10 13.09
N ARG A 51 9.65 -1.05 14.03
CA ARG A 51 8.45 -1.68 14.63
C ARG A 51 7.53 -0.63 15.26
N ASP A 52 8.08 0.28 16.05
CA ASP A 52 7.28 1.27 16.76
C ASP A 52 6.67 2.27 15.74
N PHE A 53 7.39 2.60 14.66
CA PHE A 53 6.84 3.37 13.54
C PHE A 53 5.76 2.60 12.77
N TRP A 54 5.91 1.30 12.53
CA TRP A 54 5.01 0.55 11.67
C TRP A 54 3.65 0.27 12.34
N PHE A 55 3.67 0.02 13.66
CA PHE A 55 2.48 -0.35 14.42
C PHE A 55 1.78 0.82 15.13
N ASP A 56 2.30 2.06 15.04
CA ASP A 56 1.65 3.23 15.63
C ASP A 56 0.46 3.75 14.77
N ASN A 57 0.38 5.06 14.48
CA ASN A 57 -0.71 5.67 13.73
C ASN A 57 -0.89 5.03 12.34
N LYS A 58 -1.93 4.18 12.21
CA LYS A 58 -2.28 3.48 10.97
C LYS A 58 -2.88 4.39 9.89
N GLU A 59 -3.26 5.63 10.22
CA GLU A 59 -3.77 6.60 9.24
C GLU A 59 -2.76 6.86 8.11
N LYS A 60 -1.46 6.71 8.38
CA LYS A 60 -0.41 6.83 7.36
C LYS A 60 -0.66 5.93 6.14
N PHE A 61 -1.26 4.76 6.36
CA PHE A 61 -1.55 3.78 5.31
C PHE A 61 -2.72 4.18 4.41
N PHE A 62 -3.46 5.23 4.76
CA PHE A 62 -4.58 5.77 3.99
C PHE A 62 -4.25 7.14 3.38
N ALA A 63 -2.99 7.58 3.48
CA ALA A 63 -2.52 8.83 2.89
C ALA A 63 -2.51 8.83 1.34
N ILE A 64 -2.67 7.66 0.73
CA ILE A 64 -2.68 7.48 -0.73
C ILE A 64 -4.02 6.87 -1.15
N ASP A 65 -4.58 7.44 -2.20
CA ASP A 65 -5.76 6.95 -2.88
C ASP A 65 -5.33 6.40 -4.26
N PRO A 66 -5.19 5.07 -4.44
CA PRO A 66 -4.74 4.50 -5.69
C PRO A 66 -5.59 4.89 -6.90
N SER A 67 -6.87 5.18 -6.72
CA SER A 67 -7.76 5.63 -7.80
C SER A 67 -7.40 7.02 -8.35
N LYS A 68 -6.65 7.81 -7.59
CA LYS A 68 -6.21 9.17 -7.94
C LYS A 68 -4.70 9.24 -8.17
N ASP A 69 -3.94 8.58 -7.29
CA ASP A 69 -2.48 8.70 -7.21
C ASP A 69 -1.75 7.66 -8.06
N CYS A 70 -2.43 6.57 -8.47
CA CYS A 70 -1.83 5.49 -9.24
C CYS A 70 -2.47 5.39 -10.64
N ASN A 71 -2.00 6.24 -11.55
CA ASN A 71 -2.41 6.19 -12.97
C ASN A 71 -1.31 5.57 -13.86
N HIS A 72 -0.79 4.42 -13.45
CA HIS A 72 0.25 3.66 -14.15
C HIS A 72 0.01 2.16 -13.97
N HIS A 73 0.71 1.34 -14.74
CA HIS A 73 0.66 -0.11 -14.59
C HIS A 73 1.27 -0.55 -13.24
N CYS A 74 0.41 -0.73 -12.23
CA CYS A 74 0.82 -1.06 -10.87
C CYS A 74 1.11 -2.57 -10.71
N VAL A 75 2.33 -2.92 -10.33
CA VAL A 75 2.74 -4.33 -10.09
C VAL A 75 2.05 -4.97 -8.89
N ALA A 76 1.46 -4.17 -8.00
CA ALA A 76 0.69 -4.65 -6.85
C ALA A 76 -0.80 -4.86 -7.16
N SER A 77 -1.30 -4.43 -8.32
CA SER A 77 -2.73 -4.44 -8.67
C SER A 77 -3.38 -5.82 -8.48
N THR A 78 -2.81 -6.86 -9.09
CA THR A 78 -3.31 -8.24 -8.97
C THR A 78 -3.30 -8.73 -7.52
N LYS A 79 -2.26 -8.39 -6.75
CA LYS A 79 -2.16 -8.79 -5.33
C LYS A 79 -3.20 -8.06 -4.48
N ASN A 80 -3.43 -6.78 -4.74
CA ASN A 80 -4.48 -6.01 -4.07
C ASN A 80 -5.86 -6.62 -4.35
N ARG A 81 -6.16 -7.00 -5.59
CA ARG A 81 -7.42 -7.66 -5.95
C ARG A 81 -7.62 -8.96 -5.16
N LEU A 82 -6.60 -9.82 -5.09
CA LEU A 82 -6.66 -11.06 -4.30
C LEU A 82 -6.85 -10.79 -2.80
N ILE A 83 -6.17 -9.77 -2.26
CA ILE A 83 -6.35 -9.38 -0.85
C ILE A 83 -7.78 -8.86 -0.63
N PHE A 84 -8.32 -8.06 -1.55
CA PHE A 84 -9.70 -7.59 -1.46
C PHE A 84 -10.70 -8.72 -1.57
N GLU A 85 -10.49 -9.67 -2.48
CA GLU A 85 -11.32 -10.88 -2.56
C GLU A 85 -11.32 -11.59 -1.21
N TYR A 86 -10.14 -11.87 -0.64
CA TYR A 86 -10.01 -12.50 0.68
C TYR A 86 -10.69 -11.71 1.80
N LEU A 87 -10.47 -10.40 1.88
CA LEU A 87 -11.02 -9.54 2.94
C LEU A 87 -12.54 -9.35 2.83
N ASN A 88 -13.10 -9.52 1.62
CA ASN A 88 -14.54 -9.41 1.38
C ASN A 88 -15.23 -10.78 1.31
N VAL A 89 -14.52 -11.89 1.51
CA VAL A 89 -15.16 -13.20 1.65
C VAL A 89 -16.07 -13.18 2.88
N ASP A 90 -17.25 -13.75 2.72
CA ASP A 90 -18.17 -13.99 3.82
C ASP A 90 -17.50 -14.88 4.89
N ALA A 91 -17.43 -14.36 6.12
CA ALA A 91 -16.78 -15.04 7.23
C ALA A 91 -17.38 -16.43 7.51
N GLU A 92 -18.67 -16.65 7.22
CA GLU A 92 -19.32 -17.96 7.34
C GLU A 92 -18.81 -18.97 6.31
N HIS A 93 -18.26 -18.51 5.19
CA HIS A 93 -17.71 -19.34 4.11
C HIS A 93 -16.20 -19.61 4.25
N LEU A 94 -15.47 -18.89 5.13
CA LEU A 94 -14.02 -19.06 5.30
C LEU A 94 -13.61 -20.43 5.87
N GLY A 95 -14.49 -21.10 6.62
CA GLY A 95 -14.21 -22.39 7.27
C GLY A 95 -14.29 -23.61 6.36
N PHE A 96 -14.71 -23.45 5.10
CA PHE A 96 -14.96 -24.54 4.14
C PHE A 96 -13.96 -24.59 2.98
N VAL A 97 -12.88 -23.82 3.05
CA VAL A 97 -11.79 -23.74 2.05
C VAL A 97 -10.55 -24.48 2.53
#